data_AF-A0A7Y1Y3T1-F1
#
_entry.id   AF-A0A7Y1Y3T1-F1
#
_cell.length_a   1.000
_cell.length_b   1.000
_cell.length_c   1.000
_cell.angle_alpha   90.00
_cell.angle_beta   90.00
_cell.angle_gamma   90.00
#
_symmetry.space_group_name_H-M   'P 1'
#
loop_
_entity.id
_entity.type
_entity.pdbx_description
1 polymer ?
#
loop_
_entity_poly.entity_id
_entity_poly.type
_entity_poly.pdbx_seq_one_letter_code
_entity_poly.pdbx_strand_id
1 'polypeptide(L)'
;MQRARTIGNLFWLWTLLGTLWAWFLPSHFTWFLGVVPGTGIKLTAVGLGVIMLGMGITLSFADFRAVLKMPQAVGIGVAAQFLVMPFVGWAVATVFGLADELKLGLILVSCCPGGTASNVVSFLARANVALSVLMTMCSTMLAIVLTPYLTKAYASAILSVDAPAMVWTMVTIVLVPVLAGVLLNQCLGARLRVVREISPLVSIAVIVLIVGAIVGKTKELIIENFGPLLVAVFV
;
A
#
# COMPACT_ATOMS: atom_id res chain seq x y z
N MET A 1 23.47 -10.47 -5.73
CA MET A 1 22.55 -9.88 -6.72
C MET A 1 21.33 -10.79 -6.99
N GLN A 2 21.49 -12.03 -7.43
CA GLN A 2 20.36 -12.96 -7.67
C GLN A 2 19.59 -13.33 -6.37
N ARG A 3 20.31 -13.50 -5.24
CA ARG A 3 19.72 -13.84 -3.93
C ARG A 3 18.73 -12.80 -3.39
N ALA A 4 19.03 -11.50 -3.49
CA ALA A 4 18.12 -10.43 -3.04
C ALA A 4 16.80 -10.44 -3.84
N ARG A 5 16.90 -10.73 -5.14
CA ARG A 5 15.74 -10.88 -6.05
C ARG A 5 14.92 -12.12 -5.70
N THR A 6 15.57 -13.25 -5.40
CA THR A 6 14.89 -14.47 -4.93
C THR A 6 14.18 -14.26 -3.60
N ILE A 7 14.81 -13.57 -2.65
CA ILE A 7 14.20 -13.22 -1.35
C ILE A 7 13.01 -12.27 -1.55
N GLY A 8 13.12 -11.29 -2.46
CA GLY A 8 12.03 -10.40 -2.83
C GLY A 8 10.83 -11.13 -3.44
N ASN A 9 11.07 -12.15 -4.27
CA ASN A 9 10.01 -12.99 -4.84
C ASN A 9 9.26 -13.82 -3.79
N LEU A 10 9.87 -14.03 -2.61
CA LEU A 10 9.27 -14.70 -1.46
C LEU A 10 8.57 -13.70 -0.52
N PHE A 11 8.28 -12.48 -0.95
CA PHE A 11 7.55 -11.48 -0.17
C PHE A 11 6.32 -12.05 0.54
N TRP A 12 5.46 -12.79 -0.19
CA TRP A 12 4.27 -13.41 0.36
C TRP A 12 4.59 -14.35 1.52
N LEU A 13 5.69 -15.10 1.44
CA LEU A 13 6.13 -16.02 2.48
C LEU A 13 6.58 -15.25 3.73
N TRP A 14 7.33 -14.17 3.56
CA TRP A 14 7.76 -13.32 4.68
C TRP A 14 6.58 -12.67 5.40
N THR A 15 5.57 -12.20 4.66
CA THR A 15 4.35 -11.65 5.25
C THR A 15 3.55 -12.72 5.98
N LEU A 16 3.42 -13.93 5.44
CA LEU A 16 2.76 -15.04 6.13
C LEU A 16 3.50 -15.45 7.41
N LEU A 17 4.83 -15.60 7.35
CA LEU A 17 5.63 -15.94 8.53
C LEU A 17 5.56 -14.84 9.60
N GLY A 18 5.63 -13.58 9.18
CA GLY A 18 5.53 -12.43 10.09
C GLY A 18 4.15 -12.32 10.76
N THR A 19 3.08 -12.55 10.00
CA THR A 19 1.71 -12.55 10.56
C THR A 19 1.46 -13.72 11.49
N LEU A 20 1.93 -14.92 11.16
CA LEU A 20 1.88 -16.08 12.05
C LEU A 20 2.66 -15.81 13.34
N TRP A 21 3.86 -15.24 13.24
CA TRP A 21 4.63 -14.88 14.43
C TRP A 21 3.88 -13.85 15.29
N ALA A 22 3.36 -12.78 14.69
CA ALA A 22 2.59 -11.78 15.40
C ALA A 22 1.31 -12.34 16.05
N TRP A 23 0.69 -13.37 15.45
CA TRP A 23 -0.48 -14.04 16.00
C TRP A 23 -0.19 -14.75 17.34
N PHE A 24 0.98 -15.39 17.45
CA PHE A 24 1.38 -16.11 18.67
C PHE A 24 2.10 -15.23 19.69
N LEU A 25 2.90 -14.26 19.23
CA LEU A 25 3.68 -13.36 20.08
C LEU A 25 3.45 -11.88 19.68
N PRO A 26 2.28 -11.29 20.00
CA PRO A 26 1.94 -9.92 19.60
C PRO A 26 2.94 -8.86 20.10
N SER A 27 3.49 -9.06 21.30
CA SER A 27 4.43 -8.14 21.94
C SER A 27 5.68 -7.84 21.12
N HIS A 28 6.08 -8.76 20.23
CA HIS A 28 7.25 -8.59 19.37
C HIS A 28 7.04 -7.56 18.25
N PHE A 29 5.78 -7.21 17.95
CA PHE A 29 5.43 -6.32 16.84
C PHE A 29 4.67 -5.08 17.28
N THR A 30 3.86 -5.14 18.36
CA THR A 30 2.98 -4.03 18.77
C THR A 30 3.73 -2.75 19.16
N TRP A 31 5.02 -2.85 19.53
CA TRP A 31 5.87 -1.67 19.74
C TRP A 31 5.95 -0.76 18.51
N PHE A 32 5.79 -1.32 17.30
CA PHE A 32 5.81 -0.56 16.05
C PHE A 32 4.54 0.27 15.83
N LEU A 33 3.49 0.08 16.63
CA LEU A 33 2.33 0.98 16.67
C LEU A 33 2.58 2.22 17.54
N GLY A 34 3.71 2.28 18.23
CA GLY A 34 4.11 3.41 19.05
C GLY A 34 4.45 4.65 18.24
N VAL A 35 4.94 5.66 18.95
CA VAL A 35 5.38 6.93 18.38
C VAL A 35 6.88 7.07 18.51
N VAL A 36 7.49 7.83 17.60
CA VAL A 36 8.88 8.23 17.70
C VAL A 36 9.05 9.08 18.97
N PRO A 37 9.96 8.70 19.89
CA PRO A 37 10.16 9.43 21.14
C PRO A 37 10.39 10.93 20.89
N GLY A 38 9.62 11.77 21.59
CA GLY A 38 9.76 13.24 21.55
C GLY A 38 9.10 13.97 20.37
N THR A 39 8.43 13.29 19.44
CA THR A 39 7.82 13.95 18.25
C THR A 39 6.33 13.67 18.04
N GLY A 40 5.77 12.61 18.65
CA GLY A 40 4.36 12.22 18.48
C GLY A 40 4.03 11.57 17.12
N ILE A 41 5.01 11.39 16.24
CA ILE A 41 4.83 10.78 14.92
C ILE A 41 4.75 9.26 15.06
N LYS A 42 3.75 8.62 14.46
CA LYS A 42 3.59 7.15 14.50
C LYS A 42 4.73 6.46 13.75
N LEU A 43 5.30 5.41 14.34
CA LEU A 43 6.34 4.60 13.70
C LEU A 43 5.87 3.96 12.39
N THR A 44 4.59 3.56 12.31
CA THR A 44 3.97 3.06 11.07
C THR A 44 3.96 4.10 9.94
N ALA A 45 3.72 5.38 10.27
CA ALA A 45 3.77 6.46 9.29
C ALA A 45 5.19 6.69 8.76
N VAL A 46 6.19 6.64 9.66
CA VAL A 46 7.60 6.70 9.27
C VAL A 46 7.99 5.51 8.39
N GLY A 47 7.58 4.30 8.77
CA GLY A 47 7.81 3.09 7.99
C GLY A 47 7.20 3.17 6.60
N LEU A 48 5.94 3.63 6.50
CA LEU A 48 5.28 3.84 5.21
C LEU A 48 6.02 4.89 4.38
N GLY A 49 6.46 5.98 5.00
CA GLY A 49 7.30 7.00 4.34
C GLY A 49 8.61 6.42 3.78
N VAL A 50 9.28 5.51 4.50
CA VAL A 50 10.48 4.81 4.01
C VAL A 50 10.17 3.93 2.80
N ILE A 51 9.04 3.21 2.82
CA ILE A 51 8.59 2.40 1.66
C ILE A 51 8.33 3.31 0.45
N MET A 52 7.64 4.43 0.66
CA MET A 52 7.30 5.40 -0.39
C MET A 52 8.53 6.11 -0.95
N LEU A 53 9.51 6.45 -0.10
CA LEU A 53 10.82 6.94 -0.51
C LEU A 53 11.56 5.91 -1.37
N GLY A 54 11.56 4.65 -0.93
CA GLY A 54 12.15 3.53 -1.65
C GLY A 54 11.57 3.38 -3.05
N MET A 55 10.24 3.43 -3.17
CA MET A 55 9.55 3.47 -4.46
C MET A 55 10.01 4.68 -5.30
N GLY A 56 10.03 5.89 -4.73
CA GLY A 56 10.49 7.09 -5.43
C GLY A 56 11.91 6.98 -5.98
N ILE A 57 12.84 6.39 -5.22
CA ILE A 57 14.23 6.15 -5.65
C ILE A 57 14.32 5.19 -6.84
N THR A 58 13.30 4.36 -7.08
CA THR A 58 13.24 3.48 -8.26
C THR A 58 12.62 4.14 -9.49
N LEU A 59 11.98 5.30 -9.35
CA LEU A 59 11.29 6.01 -10.42
C LEU A 59 12.17 7.10 -11.05
N SER A 60 11.98 7.35 -12.34
CA SER A 60 12.70 8.36 -13.11
C SER A 60 11.74 9.27 -13.88
N PHE A 61 12.19 10.47 -14.26
CA PHE A 61 11.40 11.37 -15.13
C PHE A 61 11.05 10.74 -16.48
N ALA A 62 11.84 9.77 -16.95
CA ALA A 62 11.54 9.03 -18.17
C ALA A 62 10.28 8.16 -18.01
N ASP A 63 10.01 7.64 -16.81
CA ASP A 63 8.82 6.84 -16.53
C ASP A 63 7.55 7.71 -16.63
N PHE A 64 7.59 8.94 -16.14
CA PHE A 64 6.50 9.90 -16.33
C PHE A 64 6.23 10.22 -17.80
N ARG A 65 7.29 10.35 -18.61
CA ARG A 65 7.14 10.54 -20.07
C ARG A 65 6.63 9.28 -20.77
N ALA A 66 6.94 8.09 -20.26
CA ALA A 66 6.48 6.83 -20.83
C ALA A 66 4.96 6.66 -20.71
N VAL A 67 4.30 7.29 -19.74
CA VAL A 67 2.82 7.35 -19.66
C VAL A 67 2.22 7.89 -20.97
N LEU A 68 2.85 8.90 -21.56
CA LEU A 68 2.37 9.52 -22.80
C LEU A 68 2.47 8.60 -24.02
N LYS A 69 3.24 7.49 -23.93
CA LYS A 69 3.32 6.48 -24.98
C LYS A 69 2.16 5.48 -24.94
N MET A 70 1.50 5.31 -23.79
CA MET A 70 0.40 4.35 -23.60
C MET A 70 -0.77 4.95 -22.79
N PRO A 71 -1.28 6.15 -23.14
CA PRO A 71 -2.23 6.89 -22.30
C PRO A 71 -3.57 6.17 -22.15
N GLN A 72 -4.05 5.50 -23.21
CA GLN A 72 -5.31 4.76 -23.17
C GLN A 72 -5.24 3.57 -22.20
N ALA A 73 -4.16 2.78 -22.27
CA ALA A 73 -3.99 1.61 -21.40
C ALA A 73 -3.84 2.02 -19.92
N VAL A 74 -3.04 3.06 -19.64
CA VAL A 74 -2.90 3.60 -18.28
C VAL A 74 -4.23 4.18 -17.79
N GLY A 75 -4.94 4.93 -18.64
CA GLY A 75 -6.23 5.53 -18.29
C GLY A 75 -7.30 4.50 -17.95
N ILE A 76 -7.45 3.44 -18.76
CA ILE A 76 -8.38 2.34 -18.47
C ILE A 76 -8.01 1.64 -17.17
N GLY A 77 -6.71 1.35 -16.96
CA GLY A 77 -6.24 0.70 -15.76
C GLY A 77 -6.49 1.52 -14.48
N VAL A 78 -6.23 2.82 -14.53
CA VAL A 78 -6.50 3.76 -13.42
C VAL A 78 -8.00 3.92 -13.17
N ALA A 79 -8.81 4.01 -14.23
CA ALA A 79 -10.26 4.08 -14.11
C ALA A 79 -10.81 2.79 -13.46
N ALA A 80 -10.34 1.62 -13.89
CA ALA A 80 -10.69 0.36 -13.26
C ALA A 80 -10.29 0.34 -11.78
N GLN A 81 -9.08 0.80 -11.43
CA GLN A 81 -8.60 0.86 -10.05
C GLN A 81 -9.50 1.71 -9.15
N PHE A 82 -9.98 2.87 -9.61
CA PHE A 82 -10.74 3.79 -8.76
C PHE A 82 -12.27 3.72 -8.94
N LEU A 83 -12.77 2.94 -9.90
CA LEU A 83 -14.21 2.71 -10.07
C LEU A 83 -14.59 1.29 -9.64
N VAL A 84 -13.89 0.27 -10.14
CA VAL A 84 -14.26 -1.13 -9.89
C VAL A 84 -13.88 -1.55 -8.48
N MET A 85 -12.64 -1.29 -8.03
CA MET A 85 -12.22 -1.74 -6.70
C MET A 85 -13.07 -1.14 -5.58
N PRO A 86 -13.32 0.20 -5.51
CA PRO A 86 -14.16 0.78 -4.47
C PRO A 86 -15.59 0.25 -4.47
N PHE A 87 -16.16 0.10 -5.66
CA PHE A 87 -17.51 -0.44 -5.81
C PHE A 87 -17.61 -1.87 -5.29
N VAL A 88 -16.65 -2.73 -5.66
CA VAL A 88 -16.59 -4.11 -5.18
C VAL A 88 -16.38 -4.15 -3.67
N GLY A 89 -15.47 -3.35 -3.12
CA GLY A 89 -15.22 -3.28 -1.68
C GLY A 89 -16.46 -2.87 -0.88
N TRP A 90 -17.19 -1.85 -1.36
CA TRP A 90 -18.46 -1.44 -0.77
C TRP A 90 -19.56 -2.51 -0.92
N ALA A 91 -19.66 -3.16 -2.09
CA ALA A 91 -20.66 -4.19 -2.33
C ALA A 91 -20.44 -5.41 -1.42
N VAL A 92 -19.20 -5.91 -1.33
CA VAL A 92 -18.81 -7.01 -0.43
C VAL A 92 -19.09 -6.63 1.03
N ALA A 93 -18.64 -5.46 1.47
CA ALA A 93 -18.90 -4.94 2.82
C ALA A 93 -20.40 -4.93 3.18
N THR A 94 -21.24 -4.56 2.20
CA THR A 94 -22.69 -4.42 2.38
C THR A 94 -23.41 -5.77 2.35
N VAL A 95 -23.14 -6.60 1.34
CA VAL A 95 -23.80 -7.89 1.12
C VAL A 95 -23.51 -8.87 2.26
N PHE A 96 -22.28 -8.88 2.77
CA PHE A 96 -21.89 -9.74 3.89
C PHE A 96 -22.19 -9.13 5.27
N GLY A 97 -22.82 -7.95 5.33
CA GLY A 97 -23.29 -7.36 6.58
C GLY A 97 -22.17 -7.11 7.59
N LEU A 98 -20.96 -6.73 7.15
CA LEU A 98 -19.82 -6.54 8.05
C LEU A 98 -20.11 -5.45 9.10
N ALA A 99 -19.44 -5.54 10.26
CA ALA A 99 -19.49 -4.47 11.26
C ALA A 99 -18.94 -3.15 10.68
N ASP A 100 -19.45 -2.01 11.14
CA ASP A 100 -19.15 -0.69 10.56
C ASP A 100 -17.64 -0.36 10.48
N GLU A 101 -16.89 -0.78 11.49
CA GLU A 101 -15.43 -0.64 11.54
C GLU A 101 -14.72 -1.46 10.45
N LEU A 102 -15.19 -2.70 10.21
CA LEU A 102 -14.68 -3.59 9.18
C LEU A 102 -15.09 -3.12 7.77
N LYS A 103 -16.32 -2.63 7.61
CA LYS A 103 -16.79 -2.01 6.37
C LYS A 103 -15.93 -0.82 5.99
N LEU A 104 -15.68 0.09 6.94
CA LEU A 104 -14.81 1.25 6.71
C LEU A 104 -13.40 0.82 6.30
N GLY A 105 -12.83 -0.18 6.99
CA GLY A 105 -11.52 -0.73 6.65
C GLY A 105 -11.47 -1.31 5.23
N LEU A 106 -12.48 -2.09 4.83
CA LEU A 106 -12.56 -2.71 3.50
C LEU A 106 -12.74 -1.65 2.40
N ILE A 107 -13.64 -0.70 2.61
CA ILE A 107 -13.86 0.43 1.69
C ILE A 107 -12.55 1.22 1.53
N LEU A 108 -11.90 1.59 2.63
CA LEU A 108 -10.63 2.33 2.59
C LEU A 108 -9.54 1.58 1.80
N VAL A 109 -9.37 0.28 2.05
CA VAL A 109 -8.43 -0.56 1.31
C VAL A 109 -8.76 -0.59 -0.19
N SER A 110 -10.04 -0.73 -0.53
CA SER A 110 -10.48 -0.79 -1.92
C SER A 110 -10.33 0.55 -2.66
N CYS A 111 -10.30 1.67 -1.94
CA CYS A 111 -10.02 3.00 -2.48
C CYS A 111 -8.51 3.29 -2.62
N CYS A 112 -7.63 2.45 -2.10
CA CYS A 112 -6.18 2.63 -2.21
C CYS A 112 -5.66 2.38 -3.64
N PRO A 113 -4.52 2.97 -4.01
CA PRO A 113 -3.88 2.72 -5.30
C PRO A 113 -3.32 1.30 -5.38
N GLY A 114 -2.89 0.91 -6.58
CA GLY A 114 -2.16 -0.34 -6.78
C GLY A 114 -0.84 -0.36 -6.02
N GLY A 115 -0.44 -1.55 -5.54
CA GLY A 115 0.83 -1.77 -4.85
C GLY A 115 1.95 -2.26 -5.79
N THR A 116 3.21 -2.10 -5.38
CA THR A 116 4.38 -2.53 -6.15
C THR A 116 4.48 -4.05 -6.35
N ALA A 117 3.80 -4.84 -5.52
CA ALA A 117 3.68 -6.29 -5.68
C ALA A 117 3.03 -6.69 -7.02
N SER A 118 2.14 -5.85 -7.56
CA SER A 118 1.51 -6.06 -8.87
C SER A 118 2.53 -6.17 -10.02
N ASN A 119 3.69 -5.52 -9.89
CA ASN A 119 4.77 -5.58 -10.89
C ASN A 119 5.41 -6.97 -10.92
N VAL A 120 5.55 -7.62 -9.77
CA VAL A 120 6.08 -8.99 -9.65
C VAL A 120 5.06 -9.97 -10.23
N VAL A 121 3.78 -9.83 -9.88
CA VAL A 121 2.71 -10.67 -10.42
C VAL A 121 2.61 -10.53 -11.94
N SER A 122 2.67 -9.30 -12.46
CA SER A 122 2.68 -9.04 -13.90
C SER A 122 3.86 -9.71 -14.61
N PHE A 123 5.05 -9.68 -14.00
CA PHE A 123 6.23 -10.36 -14.54
C PHE A 123 6.04 -11.88 -14.59
N LEU A 124 5.52 -12.49 -13.52
CA LEU A 124 5.25 -13.94 -13.45
C LEU A 124 4.17 -14.36 -14.44
N ALA A 125 3.13 -13.53 -14.61
CA ALA A 125 2.05 -13.73 -15.57
C ALA A 125 2.46 -13.47 -17.03
N ARG A 126 3.72 -13.07 -17.30
CA ARG A 126 4.21 -12.63 -18.61
C ARG A 126 3.39 -11.48 -19.20
N ALA A 127 2.81 -10.65 -18.34
CA ALA A 127 2.09 -9.45 -18.70
C ALA A 127 3.05 -8.28 -18.95
N ASN A 128 2.50 -7.15 -19.38
CA ASN A 128 3.28 -5.95 -19.63
C ASN A 128 3.69 -5.28 -18.30
N VAL A 129 4.91 -5.60 -17.83
CA VAL A 129 5.49 -5.05 -16.58
C VAL A 129 5.63 -3.53 -16.66
N ALA A 130 5.99 -2.98 -17.82
CA ALA A 130 6.12 -1.54 -17.98
C ALA A 130 4.76 -0.84 -17.76
N LEU A 131 3.68 -1.40 -18.31
CA LEU A 131 2.33 -0.89 -18.07
C LEU A 131 1.94 -0.99 -16.58
N SER A 132 2.26 -2.10 -15.89
CA SER A 132 2.00 -2.26 -14.45
C SER A 132 2.69 -1.18 -13.60
N VAL A 133 3.95 -0.88 -13.92
CA VAL A 133 4.71 0.18 -13.24
C VAL A 133 4.08 1.55 -13.48
N LEU A 134 3.71 1.87 -14.72
CA LEU A 134 3.08 3.15 -15.07
C LEU A 134 1.71 3.30 -14.41
N MET A 135 0.89 2.25 -14.41
CA MET A 135 -0.41 2.24 -13.73
C MET A 135 -0.25 2.45 -12.22
N THR A 136 0.70 1.74 -11.59
CA THR A 136 1.00 1.90 -10.17
C THR A 136 1.39 3.34 -9.87
N MET A 137 2.38 3.88 -10.58
CA MET A 137 2.84 5.25 -10.42
C MET A 137 1.71 6.29 -10.58
N CYS A 138 0.93 6.19 -11.67
CA CYS A 138 -0.19 7.10 -11.91
C CYS A 138 -1.27 6.97 -10.84
N SER A 139 -1.62 5.75 -10.44
CA SER A 139 -2.63 5.53 -9.40
C SER A 139 -2.18 6.06 -8.05
N THR A 140 -0.89 5.90 -7.66
CA THR A 140 -0.35 6.44 -6.41
C THR A 140 -0.42 7.97 -6.36
N MET A 141 -0.16 8.65 -7.48
CA MET A 141 -0.29 10.10 -7.56
C MET A 141 -1.76 10.56 -7.47
N LEU A 142 -2.67 9.87 -8.16
CA LEU A 142 -4.09 10.21 -8.12
C LEU A 142 -4.75 9.86 -6.78
N ALA A 143 -4.27 8.83 -6.09
CA ALA A 143 -4.79 8.36 -4.80
C ALA A 143 -4.77 9.44 -3.71
N ILE A 144 -3.81 10.38 -3.76
CA ILE A 144 -3.70 11.48 -2.79
C ILE A 144 -5.03 12.23 -2.64
N VAL A 145 -5.76 12.38 -3.75
CA VAL A 145 -7.09 13.00 -3.78
C VAL A 145 -8.18 11.94 -3.88
N LEU A 146 -8.04 10.97 -4.79
CA LEU A 146 -9.13 10.02 -5.03
C LEU A 146 -9.42 9.13 -3.82
N THR A 147 -8.40 8.63 -3.10
CA THR A 147 -8.63 7.72 -1.97
C THR A 147 -9.45 8.38 -0.84
N PRO A 148 -9.10 9.60 -0.34
CA PRO A 148 -9.90 10.27 0.68
C PRO A 148 -11.33 10.57 0.25
N TYR A 149 -11.52 11.08 -0.98
CA TYR A 149 -12.85 11.48 -1.44
C TYR A 149 -13.74 10.29 -1.81
N LEU A 150 -13.19 9.23 -2.38
CA LEU A 150 -13.91 7.98 -2.61
C LEU A 150 -14.28 7.31 -1.28
N THR A 151 -13.34 7.25 -0.34
CA THR A 151 -13.63 6.71 1.01
C THR A 151 -14.76 7.50 1.66
N LYS A 152 -14.72 8.83 1.60
CA LYS A 152 -15.81 9.68 2.10
C LYS A 152 -17.13 9.39 1.38
N ALA A 153 -17.13 9.26 0.05
CA ALA A 153 -18.35 9.00 -0.72
C ALA A 153 -19.01 7.66 -0.36
N TYR A 154 -18.22 6.59 -0.18
CA TYR A 154 -18.72 5.26 0.13
C TYR A 154 -18.99 5.04 1.63
N ALA A 155 -18.28 5.73 2.52
CA ALA A 155 -18.34 5.49 3.96
C ALA A 155 -19.07 6.59 4.76
N SER A 156 -19.46 7.73 4.18
CA SER A 156 -20.09 8.83 4.93
C SER A 156 -21.43 8.47 5.57
N ALA A 157 -22.12 7.46 5.04
CA ALA A 157 -23.35 6.94 5.65
C ALA A 157 -23.09 6.11 6.92
N ILE A 158 -21.84 5.69 7.14
CA ILE A 158 -21.40 4.80 8.21
C ILE A 158 -20.67 5.61 9.28
N LEU A 159 -19.64 6.37 8.89
CA LEU A 159 -18.78 7.15 9.78
C LEU A 159 -18.38 8.49 9.16
N SER A 160 -18.14 9.49 10.00
CA SER A 160 -17.64 10.80 9.56
C SER A 160 -16.19 10.68 9.08
N VAL A 161 -16.00 10.79 7.77
CA VAL A 161 -14.67 10.78 7.14
C VAL A 161 -14.21 12.21 6.87
N ASP A 162 -13.13 12.61 7.55
CA ASP A 162 -12.42 13.87 7.27
C ASP A 162 -11.48 13.70 6.07
N ALA A 163 -12.05 13.80 4.86
CA ALA A 163 -11.29 13.69 3.62
C ALA A 163 -10.16 14.74 3.52
N PRO A 164 -10.36 16.03 3.84
CA PRO A 164 -9.26 17.01 3.86
C PRO A 164 -8.08 16.60 4.74
N ALA A 165 -8.32 16.12 5.97
CA ALA A 165 -7.24 15.65 6.84
C ALA A 165 -6.53 14.42 6.27
N MET A 166 -7.27 13.50 5.64
CA MET A 166 -6.67 12.34 4.95
C MET A 166 -5.83 12.75 3.74
N VAL A 167 -6.24 13.76 2.96
CA VAL A 167 -5.42 14.31 1.86
C VAL A 167 -4.10 14.84 2.42
N TRP A 168 -4.14 15.62 3.51
CA TRP A 168 -2.92 16.14 4.15
C TRP A 168 -1.99 15.01 4.64
N THR A 169 -2.59 13.96 5.20
CA THR A 169 -1.87 12.75 5.62
C THR A 169 -1.22 12.05 4.42
N MET A 170 -1.90 11.96 3.28
CA MET A 170 -1.34 11.37 2.07
C MET A 170 -0.24 12.23 1.43
N VAL A 171 -0.40 13.55 1.44
CA VAL A 171 0.66 14.48 0.99
C VAL A 171 1.93 14.26 1.80
N THR A 172 1.80 14.19 3.12
CA THR A 172 2.95 14.08 4.03
C THR A 172 3.61 12.70 4.01
N ILE A 173 2.82 11.62 4.01
CA ILE A 173 3.35 10.24 4.13
C ILE A 173 3.65 9.60 2.76
N VAL A 174 2.97 10.02 1.70
CA VAL A 174 3.12 9.43 0.36
C VAL A 174 3.80 10.38 -0.61
N LEU A 175 3.21 11.56 -0.87
CA LEU A 175 3.71 12.44 -1.93
C LEU A 175 5.11 12.96 -1.64
N VAL A 176 5.34 13.51 -0.44
CA VAL A 176 6.63 14.09 -0.06
C VAL A 176 7.76 13.05 -0.15
N PRO A 177 7.65 11.84 0.43
CA PRO A 177 8.69 10.82 0.29
C PRO A 177 8.89 10.34 -1.16
N VAL A 178 7.83 10.16 -1.95
CA VAL A 178 7.96 9.76 -3.36
C VAL A 178 8.72 10.81 -4.16
N LEU A 179 8.34 12.09 -4.04
CA LEU A 179 9.01 13.18 -4.75
C LEU A 179 10.47 13.32 -4.29
N ALA A 180 10.74 13.24 -2.99
CA ALA A 180 12.10 13.24 -2.46
C ALA A 180 12.92 12.09 -3.06
N GLY A 181 12.33 10.89 -3.16
CA GLY A 181 12.97 9.72 -3.75
C GLY A 181 13.30 9.92 -5.22
N VAL A 182 12.37 10.46 -6.01
CA VAL A 182 12.58 10.77 -7.45
C VAL A 182 13.68 11.83 -7.61
N LEU A 183 13.68 12.87 -6.78
CA LEU A 183 14.70 13.92 -6.82
C LEU A 183 16.08 13.38 -6.47
N LEU A 184 16.19 12.60 -5.39
CA LEU A 184 17.43 11.90 -5.04
C LEU A 184 17.91 11.02 -6.20
N ASN A 185 16.97 10.33 -6.85
CA ASN A 185 17.26 9.47 -7.97
C ASN A 185 17.88 10.22 -9.16
N GLN A 186 17.34 11.40 -9.45
CA GLN A 186 17.80 12.27 -10.52
C GLN A 186 19.17 12.89 -10.21
N CYS A 187 19.39 13.33 -8.97
CA CYS A 187 20.62 14.02 -8.57
C CYS A 187 21.81 13.06 -8.38
N LEU A 188 21.57 11.87 -7.82
CA LEU A 188 22.64 10.94 -7.44
C LEU A 188 22.81 9.78 -8.43
N GLY A 189 21.80 9.49 -9.25
CA GLY A 189 21.86 8.54 -10.36
C GLY A 189 22.52 7.20 -9.98
N ALA A 190 23.66 6.90 -10.60
CA ALA A 190 24.41 5.66 -10.40
C ALA A 190 24.88 5.43 -8.95
N ARG A 191 25.06 6.48 -8.15
CA ARG A 191 25.48 6.37 -6.74
C ARG A 191 24.42 5.70 -5.86
N LEU A 192 23.15 5.71 -6.29
CA LEU A 192 22.04 5.05 -5.59
C LEU A 192 21.82 3.60 -6.00
N ARG A 193 22.70 3.00 -6.83
CA ARG A 193 22.53 1.62 -7.29
C ARG A 193 22.30 0.64 -6.13
N VAL A 194 23.13 0.70 -5.09
CA VAL A 194 23.01 -0.17 -3.91
C VAL A 194 21.70 0.09 -3.15
N VAL A 195 21.30 1.35 -3.00
CA VAL A 195 20.06 1.73 -2.32
C VAL A 195 18.83 1.22 -3.07
N ARG A 196 18.82 1.34 -4.41
CA ARG A 196 17.75 0.77 -5.27
C ARG A 196 17.68 -0.74 -5.14
N GLU A 197 18.82 -1.43 -5.05
CA GLU A 197 18.88 -2.89 -4.92
C GLU A 197 18.39 -3.38 -3.54
N ILE A 198 18.63 -2.61 -2.47
CA ILE A 198 18.24 -2.97 -1.09
C ILE A 198 16.83 -2.49 -0.73
N SER A 199 16.33 -1.44 -1.37
CA SER A 199 15.01 -0.84 -1.08
C SER A 199 13.84 -1.84 -1.04
N PRO A 200 13.74 -2.83 -1.95
CA PRO A 200 12.71 -3.86 -1.86
C PRO A 200 12.78 -4.67 -0.57
N LEU A 201 13.99 -5.05 -0.11
CA LEU A 201 14.16 -5.84 1.12
C LEU A 201 13.77 -5.05 2.36
N VAL A 202 14.16 -3.77 2.41
CA VAL A 202 13.75 -2.84 3.49
C VAL A 202 12.24 -2.70 3.49
N SER A 203 11.63 -2.54 2.31
CA SER A 203 10.17 -2.43 2.19
C SER A 203 9.45 -3.68 2.70
N ILE A 204 9.95 -4.87 2.37
CA ILE A 204 9.39 -6.14 2.86
C ILE A 204 9.48 -6.20 4.40
N ALA A 205 10.64 -5.89 4.97
CA ALA A 205 10.82 -5.91 6.42
C ALA A 205 9.85 -4.94 7.12
N VAL A 206 9.71 -3.71 6.60
CA VAL A 206 8.81 -2.71 7.16
C VAL A 206 7.34 -3.11 6.99
N ILE A 207 6.94 -3.67 5.85
CA ILE A 207 5.57 -4.18 5.65
C ILE A 207 5.28 -5.32 6.65
N VAL A 208 6.21 -6.25 6.84
CA VAL A 208 6.08 -7.32 7.83
C VAL A 208 5.88 -6.76 9.24
N LEU A 209 6.63 -5.72 9.61
CA LEU A 209 6.45 -5.03 10.89
C LEU A 209 5.08 -4.36 10.99
N ILE A 210 4.64 -3.62 9.97
CA ILE A 210 3.33 -2.95 9.95
C ILE A 210 2.19 -3.98 10.08
N VAL A 211 2.18 -4.99 9.22
CA VAL A 211 1.11 -5.99 9.17
C VAL A 211 1.12 -6.83 10.44
N GLY A 212 2.29 -7.28 10.90
CA GLY A 212 2.42 -8.01 12.16
C GLY A 212 1.93 -7.19 13.35
N ALA A 213 2.26 -5.90 13.41
CA ALA A 213 1.82 -5.03 14.50
C ALA A 213 0.31 -4.82 14.51
N ILE A 214 -0.31 -4.63 13.33
CA ILE A 214 -1.77 -4.51 13.19
C ILE A 214 -2.45 -5.82 13.59
N VAL A 215 -2.02 -6.97 13.02
CA VAL A 215 -2.60 -8.29 13.34
C VAL A 215 -2.47 -8.62 14.82
N GLY A 216 -1.31 -8.35 15.43
CA GLY A 216 -1.08 -8.56 16.85
C GLY A 216 -2.02 -7.72 17.73
N LYS A 217 -2.33 -6.48 17.31
CA LYS A 217 -3.28 -5.61 18.02
C LYS A 217 -4.75 -5.99 17.78
N THR A 218 -5.12 -6.41 16.58
CA THR A 218 -6.51 -6.68 16.20
C THR A 218 -6.88 -8.16 16.30
N LYS A 219 -6.07 -8.97 16.99
CA LYS A 219 -6.24 -10.42 17.09
C LYS A 219 -7.64 -10.83 17.57
N GLU A 220 -8.12 -10.23 18.65
CA GLU A 220 -9.44 -10.53 19.22
C GLU A 220 -10.56 -10.21 18.25
N LEU A 221 -10.51 -9.02 17.62
CA LEU A 221 -11.46 -8.60 16.58
C LEU A 221 -11.50 -9.57 15.39
N ILE A 222 -10.34 -10.10 14.98
CA ILE A 222 -10.24 -11.09 13.89
C ILE A 222 -10.91 -12.42 14.29
N ILE A 223 -10.70 -12.87 15.53
CA ILE A 223 -11.29 -14.12 16.03
C ILE A 223 -12.81 -13.99 16.11
N GLU A 224 -13.31 -12.88 16.64
CA GLU A 224 -14.75 -12.61 16.79
C GLU A 224 -15.48 -12.53 15.44
N ASN A 225 -14.81 -12.01 14.40
CA ASN A 225 -15.39 -11.78 13.08
C ASN A 225 -14.88 -12.77 12.01
N PHE A 226 -14.30 -13.89 12.40
CA PHE A 226 -13.60 -14.81 11.49
C PHE A 226 -14.48 -15.28 10.32
N GLY A 227 -15.74 -15.66 10.58
CA GLY A 227 -16.67 -16.15 9.56
C GLY A 227 -16.94 -15.12 8.45
N PRO A 228 -17.55 -13.97 8.79
CA PRO A 228 -17.82 -12.91 7.81
C PRO A 228 -16.55 -12.41 7.10
N LEU A 229 -15.42 -12.28 7.81
CA LEU A 229 -14.15 -11.86 7.23
C LEU A 229 -13.61 -12.87 6.21
N LEU A 230 -13.64 -14.17 6.51
CA LEU A 230 -13.12 -15.19 5.62
C LEU A 230 -13.91 -15.22 4.31
N VAL A 231 -15.24 -15.14 4.38
CA VAL A 231 -16.07 -15.10 3.16
C VAL A 231 -15.83 -13.81 2.38
N ALA A 232 -15.74 -12.66 3.04
CA ALA A 232 -15.50 -11.37 2.38
C ALA A 232 -14.12 -11.27 1.69
N VAL A 233 -13.12 -12.05 2.12
CA VAL A 233 -11.77 -12.04 1.53
C VAL A 233 -11.67 -12.96 0.30
N PHE A 234 -12.43 -14.05 0.26
CA PHE A 234 -12.35 -15.06 -0.81
C PHE A 234 -13.41 -14.93 -1.90
N VAL A 235 -14.29 -13.94 -1.81
CA VAL A 235 -15.31 -13.58 -2.82
C VAL A 235 -14.87 -12.30 -3.54
#